data_AF-A0AAN8RHR1-F1
#
_entry.id   AF-A0AAN8RHR1-F1
#
_cell.length_a   1.000
_cell.length_b   1.000
_cell.length_c   1.000
_cell.angle_alpha   90.00
_cell.angle_beta   90.00
_cell.angle_gamma   90.00
#
_symmetry.space_group_name_H-M   'P 1'
#
loop_
_entity.id
_entity.type
_entity.pdbx_description
1 polymer ?
#
loop_
_entity_poly.entity_id
_entity_poly.type
_entity_poly.pdbx_seq_one_letter_code
_entity_poly.pdbx_strand_id
1 'polypeptide(L)'
;PFFSGPLCNVPFDPCDPAHNPCLHNATCLTHSDGTAACRCRPGFQGTRCEIDTDECISGPCQNQGHCLDRVNSYSCDCEPGFSGRHCEEDINECASSPCQNGGICQDLVNRFHCNCPPGYFGSLCDLDINECEVSPCLHEAVCINKPGGFKCVCPPGYAGTWCELSIDECVSNPCQNSGRCVDGPNRYQCLCATGFMGFHCETNIDECMSGPCLHGRCIDGVDVYHCQCEWGWTGARCETNTDECSSSPCLNGGSCVDLVDKYACFCLDGYSGKNCDIDIDVCLETPTNVSLCLNGGTCLDGEGSNFTCSCPAGFIGDFCEMDVNECCSDPCLHGAICQDLLNGYVCHCRA
;
A
#
# COMPACT_ATOMS: atom_id res chain seq x y z
N PRO A 1 -95.59 -70.44 51.23
CA PRO A 1 -96.31 -69.53 50.32
C PRO A 1 -97.01 -68.44 51.12
N PHE A 2 -96.62 -67.19 50.91
CA PHE A 2 -97.23 -66.03 51.57
C PHE A 2 -98.49 -65.65 50.79
N PHE A 3 -99.55 -65.31 51.52
CA PHE A 3 -100.82 -64.92 50.92
C PHE A 3 -101.28 -63.59 51.52
N SER A 4 -101.87 -62.72 50.70
CA SER A 4 -102.38 -61.39 51.07
C SER A 4 -103.91 -61.32 50.90
N GLY A 5 -104.48 -60.17 51.24
CA GLY A 5 -105.93 -59.90 51.19
C GLY A 5 -106.68 -60.23 52.49
N PRO A 6 -107.94 -59.78 52.64
CA PRO A 6 -108.69 -59.86 53.90
C PRO A 6 -109.00 -61.30 54.37
N LEU A 7 -108.82 -62.29 53.48
CA LEU A 7 -109.01 -63.71 53.76
C LEU A 7 -107.74 -64.55 53.55
N CYS A 8 -106.58 -63.91 53.29
CA CYS A 8 -105.28 -64.57 53.07
C CYS A 8 -105.30 -65.66 51.99
N ASN A 9 -105.99 -65.41 50.88
CA ASN A 9 -106.20 -66.39 49.79
C ASN A 9 -105.55 -65.98 48.46
N VAL A 10 -104.92 -64.81 48.38
CA VAL A 10 -104.22 -64.33 47.17
C VAL A 10 -102.72 -64.59 47.33
N PRO A 11 -102.04 -65.33 46.45
CA PRO A 11 -100.60 -65.50 46.52
C PRO A 11 -99.89 -64.14 46.51
N PHE A 12 -99.06 -63.88 47.51
CA PHE A 12 -98.30 -62.64 47.63
C PHE A 12 -96.90 -62.86 47.08
N ASP A 13 -96.60 -62.17 45.98
CA ASP A 13 -95.26 -62.07 45.42
C ASP A 13 -94.74 -60.65 45.67
N PRO A 14 -93.74 -60.46 46.56
CA PRO A 14 -93.20 -59.14 46.85
C PRO A 14 -92.40 -58.53 45.68
N CYS A 15 -92.22 -59.26 44.57
CA CYS A 15 -91.56 -58.79 43.35
C CYS A 15 -92.52 -58.63 42.16
N ASP A 16 -93.84 -58.69 42.36
CA ASP A 16 -94.81 -58.47 41.29
C ASP A 16 -94.73 -57.03 40.71
N PRO A 17 -95.19 -56.77 39.47
CA PRO A 17 -95.09 -55.45 38.87
C PRO A 17 -95.81 -54.33 39.64
N ALA A 18 -96.76 -54.66 40.52
CA ALA A 18 -97.56 -53.71 41.28
C ALA A 18 -96.93 -53.30 42.62
N HIS A 19 -96.09 -54.16 43.20
CA HIS A 19 -95.51 -54.01 44.53
C HIS A 19 -93.99 -54.14 44.55
N ASN A 20 -93.32 -54.32 43.40
CA ASN A 20 -91.87 -54.42 43.31
C ASN A 20 -91.20 -53.19 43.96
N PRO A 21 -90.47 -53.38 45.07
CA PRO A 21 -89.88 -52.28 45.82
C PRO A 21 -88.62 -51.72 45.14
N CYS A 22 -88.02 -52.42 44.18
CA CYS A 22 -86.72 -52.07 43.60
C CYS A 22 -86.83 -50.93 42.58
N LEU A 23 -85.98 -49.91 42.74
CA LEU A 23 -85.92 -48.74 41.86
C LEU A 23 -84.84 -48.90 40.77
N HIS A 24 -84.78 -47.94 39.85
CA HIS A 24 -83.76 -47.86 38.77
C HIS A 24 -83.59 -49.15 37.94
N ASN A 25 -84.69 -49.86 37.69
CA ASN A 25 -84.71 -51.15 36.98
C ASN A 25 -83.79 -52.22 37.60
N ALA A 26 -83.61 -52.19 38.93
CA ALA A 26 -82.89 -53.21 39.68
C ALA A 26 -83.62 -54.56 39.65
N THR A 27 -82.87 -55.65 39.89
CA THR A 27 -83.45 -57.01 39.89
C THR A 27 -84.04 -57.33 41.25
N CYS A 28 -85.33 -57.68 41.31
CA CYS A 28 -85.99 -58.09 42.54
C CYS A 28 -85.78 -59.59 42.81
N LEU A 29 -85.41 -59.95 44.03
CA LEU A 29 -85.17 -61.30 44.50
C LEU A 29 -86.10 -61.60 45.67
N THR A 30 -86.86 -62.70 45.59
CA THR A 30 -87.77 -63.11 46.67
C THR A 30 -87.04 -63.94 47.73
N HIS A 31 -87.35 -63.70 49.00
CA HIS A 31 -86.83 -64.47 50.14
C HIS A 31 -87.89 -65.41 50.73
N SER A 32 -87.43 -66.48 51.39
CA SER A 32 -88.30 -67.50 52.00
C SER A 32 -89.10 -67.02 53.21
N ASP A 33 -88.82 -65.81 53.72
CA ASP A 33 -89.51 -65.14 54.82
C ASP A 33 -90.61 -64.17 54.36
N GLY A 34 -90.82 -64.05 53.04
CA GLY A 34 -91.86 -63.21 52.44
C GLY A 34 -91.41 -61.78 52.14
N THR A 35 -90.12 -61.48 52.32
CA THR A 35 -89.50 -60.20 51.94
C THR A 35 -88.91 -60.23 50.53
N ALA A 36 -88.61 -59.05 49.97
CA ALA A 36 -87.89 -58.90 48.72
C ALA A 36 -86.56 -58.18 48.97
N ALA A 37 -85.50 -58.63 48.29
CA ALA A 37 -84.22 -57.95 48.23
C ALA A 37 -83.95 -57.46 46.80
N CYS A 38 -83.32 -56.29 46.70
CA CYS A 38 -82.99 -55.69 45.42
C CYS A 38 -81.51 -55.91 45.11
N ARG A 39 -81.22 -56.57 43.99
CA ARG A 39 -79.88 -56.59 43.41
C ARG A 39 -79.73 -55.40 42.49
N CYS A 40 -78.97 -54.41 42.96
CA CYS A 40 -78.76 -53.16 42.27
C CYS A 40 -77.96 -53.34 40.99
N ARG A 41 -78.27 -52.50 40.00
CA ARG A 41 -77.40 -52.33 38.84
C ARG A 41 -76.11 -51.61 39.27
N PRO A 42 -74.99 -51.78 38.54
CA PRO A 42 -73.79 -50.97 38.77
C PRO A 42 -74.14 -49.47 38.81
N GLY A 43 -73.56 -48.72 39.74
CA GLY A 43 -73.86 -47.31 40.00
C GLY A 43 -74.97 -47.05 41.04
N PHE A 44 -75.72 -48.05 41.51
CA PHE A 44 -76.77 -47.82 42.53
C PHE A 44 -76.54 -48.62 43.81
N GLN A 45 -76.90 -48.02 44.94
CA GLN A 45 -76.84 -48.61 46.27
C GLN A 45 -78.13 -48.34 47.08
N GLY A 46 -78.18 -48.84 48.31
CA GLY A 46 -79.37 -48.80 49.17
C GLY A 46 -80.17 -50.09 49.13
N THR A 47 -81.13 -50.22 50.04
CA THR A 47 -81.90 -51.48 50.20
C THR A 47 -82.89 -51.72 49.08
N ARG A 48 -83.28 -50.65 48.37
CA ARG A 48 -84.17 -50.63 47.22
C ARG A 48 -83.48 -50.12 45.95
N CYS A 49 -82.15 -49.97 45.98
CA CYS A 49 -81.36 -49.36 44.91
C CYS A 49 -81.79 -47.91 44.60
N GLU A 50 -82.20 -47.20 45.64
CA GLU A 50 -82.75 -45.85 45.61
C GLU A 50 -81.69 -44.75 45.59
N ILE A 51 -80.44 -45.09 45.93
CA ILE A 51 -79.34 -44.13 46.06
C ILE A 51 -78.41 -44.31 44.86
N ASP A 52 -78.15 -43.23 44.12
CA ASP A 52 -77.06 -43.19 43.12
C ASP A 52 -75.72 -43.18 43.85
N THR A 53 -74.77 -43.98 43.37
CA THR A 53 -73.46 -44.11 44.01
C THR A 53 -72.61 -42.95 43.56
N ASP A 54 -72.29 -42.05 44.49
CA ASP A 54 -71.44 -40.91 44.18
C ASP A 54 -70.00 -41.37 43.88
N GLU A 55 -69.67 -41.45 42.59
CA GLU A 55 -68.36 -41.89 42.12
C GLU A 55 -67.25 -40.83 42.38
N CYS A 56 -67.64 -39.59 42.69
CA CYS A 56 -66.71 -38.50 42.99
C CYS A 56 -66.11 -38.57 44.40
N ILE A 57 -66.69 -39.34 45.33
CA ILE A 57 -66.14 -39.55 46.69
C ILE A 57 -64.71 -40.11 46.65
N SER A 58 -64.36 -40.87 45.60
CA SER A 58 -63.03 -41.43 45.42
C SER A 58 -61.95 -40.40 45.03
N GLY A 59 -62.34 -39.15 44.77
CA GLY A 59 -61.46 -38.07 44.30
C GLY A 59 -60.77 -38.39 42.96
N PRO A 60 -61.51 -38.80 41.92
CA PRO A 60 -60.88 -39.32 40.70
C PRO A 60 -60.29 -38.23 39.78
N CYS A 61 -60.62 -36.96 39.99
CA CYS A 61 -60.13 -35.83 39.20
C CYS A 61 -58.87 -35.23 39.82
N GLN A 62 -57.81 -35.11 39.02
CA GLN A 62 -56.52 -34.53 39.38
C GLN A 62 -56.50 -33.03 39.08
N ASN A 63 -55.41 -32.35 39.46
CA ASN A 63 -55.15 -30.93 39.14
C ASN A 63 -56.32 -29.98 39.46
N GLN A 64 -57.02 -30.25 40.58
CA GLN A 64 -58.16 -29.46 41.06
C GLN A 64 -59.39 -29.49 40.12
N GLY A 65 -59.47 -30.45 39.19
CA GLY A 65 -60.64 -30.63 38.33
C GLY A 65 -61.92 -30.92 39.12
N HIS A 66 -63.03 -30.34 38.67
CA HIS A 66 -64.33 -30.49 39.31
C HIS A 66 -64.99 -31.81 38.88
N CYS A 67 -65.21 -32.71 39.84
CA CYS A 67 -65.85 -33.99 39.56
C CYS A 67 -67.36 -33.86 39.42
N LEU A 68 -67.91 -34.47 38.38
CA LEU A 68 -69.34 -34.55 38.10
C LEU A 68 -69.76 -36.02 38.15
N ASP A 69 -70.61 -36.34 39.12
CA ASP A 69 -71.21 -37.65 39.32
C ASP A 69 -72.14 -38.01 38.15
N ARG A 70 -72.13 -39.27 37.71
CA ARG A 70 -73.02 -39.82 36.68
C ARG A 70 -73.37 -41.25 37.07
N VAL A 71 -74.38 -41.83 36.45
CA VAL A 71 -74.73 -43.22 36.75
C VAL A 71 -73.60 -44.17 36.34
N ASN A 72 -72.99 -44.86 37.32
CA ASN A 72 -71.91 -45.85 37.13
C ASN A 72 -70.69 -45.29 36.37
N SER A 73 -70.46 -43.98 36.45
CA SER A 73 -69.38 -43.28 35.77
C SER A 73 -69.23 -41.88 36.33
N TYR A 74 -68.14 -41.20 35.99
CA TYR A 74 -67.94 -39.80 36.36
C TYR A 74 -67.35 -39.04 35.19
N SER A 75 -67.43 -37.72 35.26
CA SER A 75 -66.77 -36.81 34.33
C SER A 75 -65.99 -35.77 35.12
N CYS A 76 -64.76 -35.50 34.73
CA CYS A 76 -63.99 -34.40 35.29
C CYS A 76 -64.12 -33.19 34.39
N ASP A 77 -64.49 -32.05 34.96
CA ASP A 77 -64.38 -30.75 34.31
C ASP A 77 -63.01 -30.17 34.69
N CYS A 78 -62.14 -30.02 33.70
CA CYS A 78 -60.74 -29.70 33.93
C CYS A 78 -60.55 -28.19 34.04
N GLU A 79 -59.73 -27.78 35.00
CA GLU A 79 -59.27 -26.40 35.07
C GLU A 79 -58.49 -26.03 33.79
N PRO A 80 -58.50 -24.75 33.37
CA PRO A 80 -57.76 -24.30 32.20
C PRO A 80 -56.28 -24.69 32.29
N GLY A 81 -55.73 -25.24 31.21
CA GLY A 81 -54.37 -25.77 31.14
C GLY A 81 -54.26 -27.28 31.36
N PHE A 82 -55.34 -27.99 31.72
CA PHE A 82 -55.32 -29.44 31.87
C PHE A 82 -56.29 -30.16 30.93
N SER A 83 -55.91 -31.37 30.53
CA SER A 83 -56.72 -32.28 29.71
C SER A 83 -56.61 -33.72 30.21
N GLY A 84 -57.23 -34.66 29.47
CA GLY A 84 -57.31 -36.07 29.86
C GLY A 84 -58.61 -36.40 30.58
N ARG A 85 -58.81 -37.68 30.88
CA ARG A 85 -60.07 -38.18 31.48
C ARG A 85 -60.20 -37.79 32.95
N HIS A 86 -59.06 -37.63 33.62
CA HIS A 86 -58.91 -37.30 35.02
C HIS A 86 -58.24 -35.93 35.20
N CYS A 87 -58.15 -35.11 34.14
CA CYS A 87 -57.40 -33.86 34.14
C CYS A 87 -55.92 -34.04 34.51
N GLU A 88 -55.37 -35.21 34.17
CA GLU A 88 -54.02 -35.66 34.53
C GLU A 88 -52.93 -35.14 33.57
N GLU A 89 -53.32 -34.68 32.39
CA GLU A 89 -52.41 -34.19 31.36
C GLU A 89 -52.32 -32.67 31.43
N ASP A 90 -51.09 -32.15 31.53
CA ASP A 90 -50.83 -30.72 31.34
C ASP A 90 -50.85 -30.41 29.83
N ILE A 91 -51.57 -29.36 29.43
CA ILE A 91 -51.66 -28.95 28.04
C ILE A 91 -50.34 -28.27 27.69
N ASN A 92 -49.61 -28.85 26.73
CA ASN A 92 -48.37 -28.26 26.27
C ASN A 92 -48.65 -27.06 25.33
N GLU A 93 -48.63 -25.84 25.86
CA GLU A 93 -48.84 -24.63 25.06
C GLU A 93 -47.68 -24.37 24.07
N CYS A 94 -46.50 -24.92 24.35
CA CYS A 94 -45.35 -24.88 23.46
C CYS A 94 -45.48 -25.78 22.22
N ALA A 95 -46.47 -26.69 22.16
CA ALA A 95 -46.67 -27.59 21.02
C ALA A 95 -46.90 -26.84 19.69
N SER A 96 -47.41 -25.61 19.76
CA SER A 96 -47.62 -24.74 18.61
C SER A 96 -46.37 -23.96 18.16
N SER A 97 -45.24 -24.09 18.88
CA SER A 97 -44.01 -23.31 18.67
C SER A 97 -44.25 -21.80 18.61
N PRO A 98 -44.81 -21.20 19.68
CA PRO A 98 -45.23 -19.79 19.65
C PRO A 98 -44.07 -18.78 19.64
N CYS A 99 -42.89 -19.17 20.14
CA CYS A 99 -41.72 -18.30 20.24
C CYS A 99 -41.04 -18.11 18.87
N GLN A 100 -40.78 -16.86 18.50
CA GLN A 100 -40.15 -16.46 17.24
C GLN A 100 -38.62 -16.33 17.39
N ASN A 101 -37.93 -16.15 16.26
CA ASN A 101 -36.49 -15.85 16.18
C ASN A 101 -35.57 -16.81 16.95
N GLY A 102 -35.99 -18.08 17.10
CA GLY A 102 -35.22 -19.10 17.83
C GLY A 102 -35.36 -19.04 19.36
N GLY A 103 -36.36 -18.33 19.87
CA GLY A 103 -36.71 -18.32 21.30
C GLY A 103 -37.05 -19.70 21.83
N ILE A 104 -36.61 -19.99 23.05
CA ILE A 104 -36.85 -21.27 23.73
C ILE A 104 -38.18 -21.16 24.48
N CYS A 105 -39.16 -21.97 24.07
CA CYS A 105 -40.46 -22.02 24.72
C CYS A 105 -40.39 -22.84 26.01
N GLN A 106 -40.90 -22.26 27.10
CA GLN A 106 -41.11 -22.92 28.37
C GLN A 106 -42.60 -23.05 28.64
N ASP A 107 -43.04 -24.30 28.79
CA ASP A 107 -44.41 -24.69 29.12
C ASP A 107 -44.73 -24.40 30.59
N LEU A 108 -45.89 -23.83 30.87
CA LEU A 108 -46.37 -23.52 32.22
C LEU A 108 -47.89 -23.76 32.25
N VAL A 109 -48.48 -23.94 33.44
CA VAL A 109 -49.94 -24.16 33.51
C VAL A 109 -50.73 -23.02 32.86
N ASN A 110 -51.48 -23.34 31.80
CA ASN A 110 -52.37 -22.47 31.02
C ASN A 110 -51.66 -21.27 30.35
N ARG A 111 -50.34 -21.31 30.19
CA ARG A 111 -49.56 -20.23 29.56
C ARG A 111 -48.17 -20.73 29.17
N PHE A 112 -47.47 -19.99 28.33
CA PHE A 112 -46.06 -20.26 28.04
C PHE A 112 -45.19 -19.03 28.34
N HIS A 113 -43.89 -19.25 28.43
CA HIS A 113 -42.90 -18.19 28.49
C HIS A 113 -41.82 -18.41 27.43
N CYS A 114 -41.55 -17.39 26.62
CA CYS A 114 -40.47 -17.43 25.64
C CYS A 114 -39.19 -16.81 26.22
N ASN A 115 -38.14 -17.61 26.31
CA ASN A 115 -36.80 -17.13 26.62
C ASN A 115 -36.13 -16.65 25.33
N CYS A 116 -35.99 -15.33 25.18
CA CYS A 116 -35.50 -14.72 23.95
C CYS A 116 -33.97 -14.83 23.83
N PRO A 117 -33.46 -15.11 22.61
CA PRO A 117 -32.03 -15.03 22.36
C PRO A 117 -31.55 -13.57 22.41
N PRO A 118 -30.23 -13.34 22.57
CA PRO A 118 -29.66 -12.00 22.47
C PRO A 118 -30.08 -11.30 21.18
N GLY A 119 -30.40 -10.00 21.27
CA GLY A 119 -30.87 -9.19 20.13
C GLY A 119 -32.39 -9.17 19.94
N TYR A 120 -33.16 -9.96 20.69
CA TYR A 120 -34.63 -9.98 20.61
C TYR A 120 -35.29 -9.80 21.98
N PHE A 121 -36.50 -9.23 21.96
CA PHE A 121 -37.33 -9.04 23.14
C PHE A 121 -38.83 -9.17 22.82
N GLY A 122 -39.68 -8.96 23.82
CA GLY A 122 -41.13 -9.16 23.72
C GLY A 122 -41.57 -10.52 24.24
N SER A 123 -42.88 -10.71 24.41
CA SER A 123 -43.43 -11.96 24.96
C SER A 123 -43.27 -13.16 24.03
N LEU A 124 -43.13 -12.92 22.71
CA LEU A 124 -42.92 -13.94 21.69
C LEU A 124 -41.53 -13.88 21.06
N CYS A 125 -40.62 -13.04 21.56
CA CYS A 125 -39.30 -12.79 20.98
C CYS A 125 -39.36 -12.30 19.53
N ASP A 126 -40.44 -11.59 19.17
CA ASP A 126 -40.76 -11.08 17.84
C ASP A 126 -40.25 -9.66 17.60
N LEU A 127 -39.82 -8.97 18.66
CA LEU A 127 -39.31 -7.61 18.59
C LEU A 127 -37.78 -7.61 18.57
N ASP A 128 -37.22 -6.84 17.66
CA ASP A 128 -35.78 -6.66 17.48
C ASP A 128 -35.25 -5.55 18.39
N ILE A 129 -34.16 -5.79 19.11
CA ILE A 129 -33.48 -4.76 19.89
C ILE A 129 -32.76 -3.82 18.93
N ASN A 130 -32.94 -2.51 19.10
CA ASN A 130 -32.18 -1.54 18.32
C ASN A 130 -30.84 -1.21 19.02
N GLU A 131 -29.77 -1.94 18.70
CA GLU A 131 -28.48 -1.68 19.34
C GLU A 131 -27.86 -0.33 18.95
N CYS A 132 -28.37 0.33 17.90
CA CYS A 132 -27.86 1.64 17.48
C CYS A 132 -28.30 2.80 18.38
N GLU A 133 -29.27 2.62 19.29
CA GLU A 133 -29.67 3.71 20.20
C GLU A 133 -28.56 4.15 21.16
N VAL A 134 -27.60 3.26 21.44
CA VAL A 134 -26.43 3.54 22.29
C VAL A 134 -25.17 3.89 21.49
N SER A 135 -25.27 4.00 20.16
CA SER A 135 -24.15 4.32 19.25
C SER A 135 -22.89 3.50 19.50
N PRO A 136 -22.92 2.16 19.28
CA PRO A 136 -21.80 1.27 19.59
C PRO A 136 -20.58 1.48 18.69
N CYS A 137 -20.75 2.03 17.49
CA CYS A 137 -19.69 2.17 16.51
C CYS A 137 -18.72 3.32 16.84
N LEU A 138 -17.41 3.08 16.73
CA LEU A 138 -16.36 4.06 17.00
C LEU A 138 -16.06 4.96 15.79
N HIS A 139 -15.28 6.02 16.02
CA HIS A 139 -14.80 6.94 14.97
C HIS A 139 -15.92 7.56 14.13
N GLU A 140 -17.06 7.88 14.76
CA GLU A 140 -18.25 8.44 14.09
C GLU A 140 -18.80 7.54 12.97
N ALA A 141 -18.52 6.24 13.03
CA ALA A 141 -19.04 5.25 12.11
C ALA A 141 -20.58 5.18 12.12
N VAL A 142 -21.16 4.85 10.97
CA VAL A 142 -22.62 4.74 10.82
C VAL A 142 -23.08 3.39 11.35
N CYS A 143 -23.96 3.40 12.35
CA CYS A 143 -24.60 2.19 12.86
C CYS A 143 -25.86 1.85 12.05
N ILE A 144 -26.00 0.60 11.63
CA ILE A 144 -27.19 0.07 10.97
C ILE A 144 -27.75 -1.06 11.82
N ASN A 145 -28.97 -0.86 12.34
CA ASN A 145 -29.69 -1.89 13.06
C ASN A 145 -30.11 -3.03 12.13
N LYS A 146 -30.01 -4.28 12.60
CA LYS A 146 -30.36 -5.47 11.84
C LYS A 146 -31.12 -6.46 12.74
N PRO A 147 -31.90 -7.38 12.15
CA PRO A 147 -32.51 -8.44 12.94
C PRO A 147 -31.47 -9.23 13.75
N GLY A 148 -31.57 -9.19 15.08
CA GLY A 148 -30.73 -9.89 16.04
C GLY A 148 -29.36 -9.26 16.31
N GLY A 149 -29.12 -8.02 15.88
CA GLY A 149 -27.87 -7.32 16.13
C GLY A 149 -27.64 -6.09 15.25
N PHE A 150 -26.39 -5.68 15.06
CA PHE A 150 -26.08 -4.47 14.30
C PHE A 150 -24.90 -4.65 13.35
N LYS A 151 -24.74 -3.68 12.45
CA LYS A 151 -23.56 -3.55 11.60
C LYS A 151 -23.05 -2.12 11.63
N CYS A 152 -21.79 -1.95 11.98
CA CYS A 152 -21.08 -0.69 11.77
C CYS A 152 -20.58 -0.59 10.33
N VAL A 153 -20.79 0.57 9.70
CA VAL A 153 -20.14 0.96 8.45
C VAL A 153 -18.96 1.84 8.81
N CYS A 154 -17.78 1.26 8.76
CA CYS A 154 -16.56 1.95 9.18
C CYS A 154 -16.17 3.05 8.20
N PRO A 155 -15.71 4.21 8.70
CA PRO A 155 -15.04 5.19 7.90
C PRO A 155 -13.82 4.57 7.21
N PRO A 156 -13.40 5.12 6.06
CA PRO A 156 -12.12 4.77 5.46
C PRO A 156 -10.98 4.81 6.49
N GLY A 157 -10.04 3.85 6.42
CA GLY A 157 -8.92 3.71 7.38
C GLY A 157 -9.24 2.95 8.66
N TYR A 158 -10.49 2.49 8.86
CA TYR A 158 -10.88 1.69 10.02
C TYR A 158 -11.56 0.38 9.63
N ALA A 159 -11.40 -0.63 10.48
CA ALA A 159 -11.97 -1.97 10.34
C ALA A 159 -12.36 -2.54 11.72
N GLY A 160 -12.92 -3.75 11.73
CA GLY A 160 -13.42 -4.40 12.94
C GLY A 160 -14.94 -4.36 13.05
N THR A 161 -15.49 -5.01 14.06
CA THR A 161 -16.95 -5.08 14.27
C THR A 161 -17.52 -3.77 14.80
N TRP A 162 -16.71 -3.00 15.51
CA TRP A 162 -17.03 -1.70 16.12
C TRP A 162 -16.23 -0.56 15.46
N CYS A 163 -15.50 -0.85 14.38
CA CYS A 163 -14.56 0.06 13.72
C CYS A 163 -13.39 0.48 14.64
N GLU A 164 -12.97 -0.45 15.50
CA GLU A 164 -11.93 -0.27 16.52
C GLU A 164 -10.50 -0.45 15.99
N LEU A 165 -10.34 -1.10 14.84
CA LEU A 165 -9.03 -1.38 14.25
C LEU A 165 -8.66 -0.25 13.29
N SER A 166 -7.52 0.39 13.50
CA SER A 166 -6.91 1.25 12.48
C SER A 166 -6.25 0.37 11.42
N ILE A 167 -6.49 0.67 10.15
CA ILE A 167 -5.83 0.01 9.03
C ILE A 167 -4.43 0.62 8.91
N ASP A 168 -3.40 -0.21 8.98
CA ASP A 168 -2.02 0.20 8.71
C ASP A 168 -1.77 0.08 7.19
N GLU A 169 -1.78 1.22 6.50
CA GLU A 169 -1.58 1.24 5.05
C GLU A 169 -0.13 0.94 4.63
N CYS A 170 0.82 1.03 5.57
CA CYS A 170 2.23 0.73 5.33
C CYS A 170 2.54 -0.76 5.24
N VAL A 171 1.66 -1.65 5.71
CA VAL A 171 1.84 -3.13 5.59
C VAL A 171 2.02 -3.58 4.14
N SER A 172 1.43 -2.85 3.19
CA SER A 172 1.57 -3.12 1.75
C SER A 172 2.91 -2.71 1.15
N ASN A 173 3.79 -2.07 1.94
CA ASN A 173 5.04 -1.44 1.50
C ASN A 173 4.87 -0.54 0.26
N PRO A 174 4.04 0.53 0.35
CA PRO A 174 3.70 1.35 -0.82
C PRO A 174 4.81 2.31 -1.28
N CYS A 175 5.83 2.54 -0.46
CA CYS A 175 6.93 3.47 -0.76
C CYS A 175 8.06 2.76 -1.52
N GLN A 176 8.48 3.33 -2.65
CA GLN A 176 9.56 2.84 -3.49
C GLN A 176 10.91 3.49 -3.12
N ASN A 177 11.99 3.04 -3.74
CA ASN A 177 13.33 3.64 -3.66
C ASN A 177 13.82 3.89 -2.22
N SER A 178 13.59 2.91 -1.34
CA SER A 178 13.95 2.97 0.09
C SER A 178 13.26 4.10 0.88
N GLY A 179 12.12 4.60 0.39
CA GLY A 179 11.28 5.54 1.11
C GLY A 179 10.71 4.94 2.40
N ARG A 180 10.68 5.74 3.47
CA ARG A 180 10.10 5.34 4.76
C ARG A 180 8.60 5.61 4.75
N CYS A 181 7.80 4.58 4.92
CA CYS A 181 6.36 4.72 5.09
C CYS A 181 6.00 5.19 6.51
N VAL A 182 5.09 6.16 6.60
CA VAL A 182 4.50 6.64 7.84
C VAL A 182 2.98 6.50 7.71
N ASP A 183 2.41 5.67 8.58
CA ASP A 183 0.98 5.41 8.66
C ASP A 183 0.22 6.62 9.24
N GLY A 184 -1.05 6.75 8.88
CA GLY A 184 -1.92 7.81 9.35
C GLY A 184 -3.40 7.45 9.14
N PRO A 185 -4.34 8.26 9.67
CA PRO A 185 -5.76 7.94 9.57
C PRO A 185 -6.22 7.97 8.10
N ASN A 186 -6.52 6.79 7.53
CA ASN A 186 -6.93 6.59 6.13
C ASN A 186 -5.93 7.12 5.09
N ARG A 187 -4.66 7.19 5.44
CA ARG A 187 -3.62 7.69 4.54
C ARG A 187 -2.27 7.27 5.08
N TYR A 188 -1.35 7.06 4.16
CA TYR A 188 0.08 7.01 4.49
C TYR A 188 0.81 8.16 3.81
N GLN A 189 2.03 8.42 4.31
CA GLN A 189 2.98 9.33 3.71
C GLN A 189 4.30 8.60 3.50
N CYS A 190 4.83 8.67 2.28
CA CYS A 190 6.19 8.23 2.01
C CYS A 190 7.17 9.39 2.25
N LEU A 191 8.11 9.18 3.17
CA LEU A 191 9.27 10.04 3.36
C LEU A 191 10.37 9.53 2.44
N CYS A 192 10.61 10.24 1.34
CA CYS A 192 11.56 9.82 0.32
C CYS A 192 13.00 9.93 0.79
N ALA A 193 13.82 8.98 0.33
CA ALA A 193 15.28 9.10 0.42
C ALA A 193 15.76 10.29 -0.42
N THR A 194 16.97 10.77 -0.15
CA THR A 194 17.57 11.85 -0.95
C THR A 194 17.69 11.42 -2.42
N GLY A 195 17.50 12.37 -3.35
CA GLY A 195 17.43 12.09 -4.78
C GLY A 195 16.07 11.59 -5.30
N PHE A 196 15.04 11.34 -4.47
CA PHE A 196 13.73 10.88 -4.94
C PHE A 196 12.58 11.81 -4.55
N MET A 197 11.55 11.83 -5.39
CA MET A 197 10.30 12.56 -5.20
C MET A 197 9.09 11.77 -5.72
N GLY A 198 7.90 12.33 -5.54
CA GLY A 198 6.62 11.68 -5.88
C GLY A 198 5.88 11.20 -4.64
N PHE A 199 4.64 10.75 -4.82
CA PHE A 199 3.80 10.31 -3.71
C PHE A 199 4.29 8.98 -3.11
N HIS A 200 4.87 8.12 -3.94
CA HIS A 200 5.46 6.84 -3.58
C HIS A 200 6.99 6.86 -3.63
N CYS A 201 7.62 8.04 -3.76
CA CYS A 201 9.06 8.18 -4.00
C CYS A 201 9.52 7.47 -5.29
N GLU A 202 8.64 7.40 -6.29
CA GLU A 202 8.80 6.65 -7.53
C GLU A 202 9.65 7.38 -8.57
N THR A 203 9.86 8.69 -8.41
CA THR A 203 10.51 9.54 -9.40
C THR A 203 11.88 9.96 -8.90
N ASN A 204 12.93 9.71 -9.69
CA ASN A 204 14.25 10.30 -9.47
C ASN A 204 14.16 11.82 -9.68
N ILE A 205 14.76 12.59 -8.80
CA ILE A 205 14.90 14.03 -8.98
C ILE A 205 15.91 14.24 -10.11
N ASP A 206 15.52 14.99 -11.13
CA ASP A 206 16.43 15.31 -12.24
C ASP A 206 17.31 16.51 -11.83
N GLU A 207 18.54 16.22 -11.41
CA GLU A 207 19.48 17.27 -11.00
C GLU A 207 19.97 18.12 -12.19
N CYS A 208 19.86 17.59 -13.41
CA CYS A 208 20.22 18.29 -14.64
C CYS A 208 19.23 19.39 -15.02
N MET A 209 18.01 19.40 -14.48
CA MET A 209 17.00 20.45 -14.76
C MET A 209 17.44 21.86 -14.36
N SER A 210 18.38 21.97 -13.41
CA SER A 210 18.98 23.24 -13.00
C SER A 210 20.04 23.78 -13.99
N GLY A 211 20.40 22.99 -15.01
CA GLY A 211 21.48 23.29 -15.95
C GLY A 211 22.85 23.45 -15.28
N PRO A 212 23.34 22.46 -14.51
CA PRO A 212 24.56 22.63 -13.73
C PRO A 212 25.83 22.69 -14.60
N CYS A 213 25.87 22.02 -15.74
CA CYS A 213 27.04 21.99 -16.63
C CYS A 213 27.08 23.23 -17.54
N LEU A 214 28.22 23.93 -17.61
CA LEU A 214 28.38 25.11 -18.47
C LEU A 214 28.70 24.73 -19.92
N HIS A 215 29.77 23.96 -20.12
CA HIS A 215 30.26 23.54 -21.44
C HIS A 215 30.30 22.01 -21.56
N GLY A 216 29.12 21.40 -21.55
CA GLY A 216 29.00 19.94 -21.54
C GLY A 216 27.58 19.43 -21.46
N ARG A 217 27.45 18.11 -21.61
CA ARG A 217 26.19 17.39 -21.42
C ARG A 217 26.07 16.96 -19.96
N CYS A 218 24.95 17.30 -19.33
CA CYS A 218 24.60 16.77 -18.00
C CYS A 218 24.08 15.34 -18.10
N ILE A 219 24.52 14.50 -17.16
CA ILE A 219 24.07 13.12 -16.97
C ILE A 219 23.47 13.04 -15.57
N ASP A 220 22.19 12.72 -15.53
CA ASP A 220 21.42 12.54 -14.30
C ASP A 220 21.83 11.26 -13.56
N GLY A 221 21.75 11.29 -12.23
CA GLY A 221 22.05 10.19 -11.33
C GLY A 221 21.10 10.23 -10.14
N VAL A 222 21.35 9.41 -9.12
CA VAL A 222 20.50 9.43 -7.91
C VAL A 222 21.17 10.31 -6.86
N ASP A 223 20.56 11.46 -6.54
CA ASP A 223 21.09 12.46 -5.60
C ASP A 223 22.44 13.05 -6.07
N VAL A 224 22.73 12.95 -7.37
CA VAL A 224 24.02 13.34 -7.96
C VAL A 224 23.89 13.51 -9.46
N TYR A 225 24.63 14.47 -10.01
CA TYR A 225 24.79 14.63 -11.46
C TYR A 225 26.27 14.52 -11.86
N HIS A 226 26.51 14.20 -13.13
CA HIS A 226 27.84 14.22 -13.72
C HIS A 226 27.84 15.04 -15.03
N CYS A 227 28.83 15.92 -15.20
CA CYS A 227 29.01 16.66 -16.44
C CYS A 227 30.01 15.96 -17.37
N GLN A 228 29.55 15.57 -18.56
CA GLN A 228 30.43 15.16 -19.64
C GLN A 228 30.85 16.39 -20.44
N CYS A 229 32.08 16.84 -20.22
CA CYS A 229 32.59 18.07 -20.83
C CYS A 229 32.79 17.94 -22.34
N GLU A 230 32.55 19.06 -23.04
CA GLU A 230 32.96 19.23 -24.43
C GLU A 230 34.51 19.29 -24.51
N TRP A 231 35.05 19.06 -25.71
CA TRP A 231 36.50 19.15 -25.94
C TRP A 231 37.02 20.55 -25.58
N GLY A 232 38.21 20.60 -24.98
CA GLY A 232 38.79 21.84 -24.43
C GLY A 232 38.27 22.27 -23.06
N TRP A 233 37.28 21.60 -22.44
CA TRP A 233 36.76 21.98 -21.12
C TRP A 233 37.00 20.92 -20.04
N THR A 234 37.26 21.39 -18.83
CA THR A 234 37.50 20.56 -17.63
C THR A 234 36.82 21.17 -16.39
N GLY A 235 36.87 20.45 -15.28
CA GLY A 235 36.19 20.80 -14.03
C GLY A 235 34.88 20.03 -13.81
N ALA A 236 34.34 20.11 -12.59
CA ALA A 236 33.15 19.35 -12.20
C ALA A 236 31.88 19.81 -12.94
N ARG A 237 31.85 21.07 -13.38
CA ARG A 237 30.76 21.69 -14.14
C ARG A 237 31.20 22.09 -15.55
N CYS A 238 32.36 21.62 -16.02
CA CYS A 238 32.97 22.01 -17.28
C CYS A 238 33.13 23.54 -17.39
N GLU A 239 33.57 24.16 -16.30
CA GLU A 239 33.69 25.61 -16.15
C GLU A 239 35.08 26.15 -16.50
N THR A 240 36.07 25.26 -16.64
CA THR A 240 37.47 25.64 -16.83
C THR A 240 37.92 25.29 -18.24
N ASN A 241 38.45 26.27 -18.99
CA ASN A 241 39.13 25.98 -20.25
C ASN A 241 40.41 25.19 -19.93
N THR A 242 40.66 24.13 -20.67
CA THR A 242 41.86 23.31 -20.54
C THR A 242 43.03 24.11 -21.10
N ASP A 243 44.08 24.29 -20.30
CA ASP A 243 45.26 25.03 -20.73
C ASP A 243 46.14 24.13 -21.61
N GLU A 244 46.02 24.24 -22.94
CA GLU A 244 46.84 23.47 -23.87
C GLU A 244 48.31 23.94 -23.89
N CYS A 245 48.58 25.16 -23.44
CA CYS A 245 49.93 25.71 -23.30
C CYS A 245 50.70 25.12 -22.11
N SER A 246 50.02 24.47 -21.15
CA SER A 246 50.65 23.79 -20.01
C SER A 246 51.67 22.71 -20.43
N SER A 247 51.48 22.12 -21.62
CA SER A 247 52.40 21.16 -22.23
C SER A 247 53.64 21.78 -22.88
N SER A 248 53.74 23.12 -22.88
CA SER A 248 54.79 23.90 -23.56
C SER A 248 54.98 23.53 -25.05
N PRO A 249 53.92 23.63 -25.88
CA PRO A 249 53.98 23.17 -27.27
C PRO A 249 54.76 24.11 -28.21
N CYS A 250 54.93 25.39 -27.85
CA CYS A 250 55.68 26.37 -28.64
C CYS A 250 57.18 26.26 -28.34
N LEU A 251 57.96 25.90 -29.36
CA LEU A 251 59.39 25.70 -29.27
C LEU A 251 60.16 26.99 -29.62
N ASN A 252 61.49 26.95 -29.51
CA ASN A 252 62.40 28.03 -29.92
C ASN A 252 62.06 29.42 -29.33
N GLY A 253 61.60 29.44 -28.07
CA GLY A 253 61.25 30.67 -27.37
C GLY A 253 59.93 31.32 -27.82
N GLY A 254 59.10 30.62 -28.61
CA GLY A 254 57.79 31.10 -29.03
C GLY A 254 56.83 31.30 -27.85
N SER A 255 56.00 32.34 -27.94
CA SER A 255 54.97 32.63 -26.93
C SER A 255 53.69 31.84 -27.21
N CYS A 256 53.19 31.09 -26.22
CA CYS A 256 51.96 30.31 -26.34
C CYS A 256 50.75 31.12 -25.85
N VAL A 257 49.66 31.05 -26.61
CA VAL A 257 48.34 31.58 -26.21
C VAL A 257 47.33 30.44 -26.22
N ASP A 258 46.74 30.22 -25.05
CA ASP A 258 45.67 29.27 -24.82
C ASP A 258 44.36 29.74 -25.46
N LEU A 259 43.65 28.83 -26.12
CA LEU A 259 42.35 29.06 -26.73
C LEU A 259 41.44 27.86 -26.39
N VAL A 260 40.20 27.84 -26.89
CA VAL A 260 39.31 26.69 -26.63
C VAL A 260 39.67 25.52 -27.55
N ASP A 261 40.05 24.38 -26.94
CA ASP A 261 40.43 23.11 -27.59
C ASP A 261 41.64 23.23 -28.55
N LYS A 262 42.44 24.28 -28.37
CA LYS A 262 43.59 24.58 -29.23
C LYS A 262 44.47 25.65 -28.60
N TYR A 263 45.69 25.74 -29.10
CA TYR A 263 46.62 26.82 -28.79
C TYR A 263 47.11 27.50 -30.07
N ALA A 264 47.68 28.69 -29.91
CA ALA A 264 48.41 29.39 -30.96
C ALA A 264 49.82 29.74 -30.46
N CYS A 265 50.83 29.52 -31.31
CA CYS A 265 52.19 29.94 -31.04
C CYS A 265 52.52 31.21 -31.83
N PHE A 266 53.10 32.19 -31.14
CA PHE A 266 53.72 33.36 -31.75
C PHE A 266 55.23 33.14 -31.78
N CYS A 267 55.75 32.90 -32.97
CA CYS A 267 57.15 32.58 -33.18
C CYS A 267 58.02 33.84 -33.14
N LEU A 268 59.25 33.67 -32.65
CA LEU A 268 60.29 34.69 -32.77
C LEU A 268 60.77 34.81 -34.22
N ASP A 269 61.32 35.97 -34.58
CA ASP A 269 61.81 36.22 -35.93
C ASP A 269 62.85 35.18 -36.37
N GLY A 270 62.62 34.57 -37.54
CA GLY A 270 63.42 33.47 -38.06
C GLY A 270 62.85 32.06 -37.80
N TYR A 271 61.73 31.93 -37.06
CA TYR A 271 61.03 30.66 -36.88
C TYR A 271 59.61 30.67 -37.43
N SER A 272 59.14 29.53 -37.93
CA SER A 272 57.80 29.30 -38.46
C SER A 272 57.24 27.93 -38.05
N GLY A 273 56.05 27.60 -38.55
CA GLY A 273 55.33 26.37 -38.20
C GLY A 273 54.32 26.59 -37.07
N LYS A 274 53.44 25.61 -36.86
CA LYS A 274 52.40 25.68 -35.82
C LYS A 274 53.01 25.76 -34.42
N ASN A 275 54.18 25.14 -34.24
CA ASN A 275 54.85 25.01 -32.95
C ASN A 275 56.17 25.79 -32.89
N CYS A 276 56.43 26.67 -33.87
CA CYS A 276 57.71 27.38 -34.02
C CYS A 276 58.91 26.44 -34.15
N ASP A 277 58.69 25.26 -34.72
CA ASP A 277 59.64 24.17 -34.87
C ASP A 277 60.42 24.22 -36.19
N ILE A 278 60.04 25.10 -37.10
CA ILE A 278 60.67 25.25 -38.42
C ILE A 278 61.56 26.47 -38.40
N ASP A 279 62.85 26.27 -38.63
CA ASP A 279 63.84 27.34 -38.86
C ASP A 279 63.66 27.89 -40.29
N ILE A 280 63.53 29.21 -40.42
CA ILE A 280 63.31 29.88 -41.72
C ILE A 280 64.67 30.21 -42.33
N ASP A 281 64.90 29.75 -43.56
CA ASP A 281 66.09 30.15 -44.31
C ASP A 281 66.00 31.65 -44.70
N VAL A 282 66.66 32.48 -43.91
CA VAL A 282 66.63 33.95 -44.05
C VAL A 282 67.28 34.37 -45.37
N CYS A 283 68.20 33.56 -45.90
CA CYS A 283 68.86 33.82 -47.17
C CYS A 283 67.91 33.65 -48.39
N LEU A 284 66.78 32.97 -48.22
CA LEU A 284 65.79 32.73 -49.29
C LEU A 284 64.55 33.63 -49.20
N GLU A 285 64.24 34.15 -48.01
CA GLU A 285 63.05 35.00 -47.77
C GLU A 285 63.24 36.47 -48.14
N THR A 286 64.47 36.91 -48.45
CA THR A 286 64.71 38.31 -48.78
C THR A 286 63.98 38.73 -50.07
N PRO A 287 63.25 39.86 -50.08
CA PRO A 287 62.67 40.39 -51.30
C PRO A 287 63.79 40.64 -52.32
N THR A 288 63.52 40.33 -53.59
CA THR A 288 64.46 40.23 -54.72
C THR A 288 65.31 41.48 -55.04
N ASN A 289 65.23 42.54 -54.22
CA ASN A 289 65.98 43.79 -54.36
C ASN A 289 66.88 44.13 -53.16
N VAL A 290 67.01 43.26 -52.14
CA VAL A 290 67.90 43.49 -50.99
C VAL A 290 68.78 42.25 -50.80
N SER A 291 70.09 42.41 -51.05
CA SER A 291 71.09 41.36 -50.78
C SER A 291 71.57 41.50 -49.33
N LEU A 292 71.47 40.43 -48.53
CA LEU A 292 71.98 40.39 -47.15
C LEU A 292 73.52 40.45 -47.10
N CYS A 293 74.17 39.83 -48.08
CA CYS A 293 75.63 39.89 -48.26
C CYS A 293 75.96 40.80 -49.44
N LEU A 294 76.84 41.77 -49.25
CA LEU A 294 77.25 42.73 -50.27
C LEU A 294 78.36 42.15 -51.16
N ASN A 295 78.66 42.85 -52.26
CA ASN A 295 79.79 42.56 -53.14
C ASN A 295 79.87 41.11 -53.69
N GLY A 296 78.72 40.47 -53.88
CA GLY A 296 78.65 39.08 -54.39
C GLY A 296 78.91 38.01 -53.33
N GLY A 297 78.87 38.34 -52.04
CA GLY A 297 78.93 37.38 -50.95
C GLY A 297 77.80 36.35 -50.98
N THR A 298 78.11 35.12 -50.54
CA THR A 298 77.12 34.05 -50.43
C THR A 298 76.57 34.02 -48.99
N CYS A 299 75.26 34.16 -48.85
CA CYS A 299 74.58 34.05 -47.57
C CYS A 299 74.51 32.58 -47.11
N LEU A 300 74.83 32.35 -45.84
CA LEU A 300 74.73 31.07 -45.16
C LEU A 300 73.78 31.22 -43.98
N ASP A 301 72.69 30.48 -44.02
CA ASP A 301 71.66 30.47 -43.00
C ASP A 301 72.17 29.92 -41.66
N GLY A 302 71.61 30.42 -40.57
CA GLY A 302 71.93 30.03 -39.20
C GLY A 302 70.67 30.00 -38.33
N GLU A 303 70.80 29.53 -37.09
CA GLU A 303 69.64 29.32 -36.21
C GLU A 303 68.82 30.61 -35.97
N GLY A 304 67.51 30.54 -36.25
CA GLY A 304 66.56 31.63 -36.09
C GLY A 304 66.73 32.70 -37.17
N SER A 305 66.91 33.95 -36.75
CA SER A 305 67.13 35.07 -37.68
C SER A 305 68.61 35.34 -37.96
N ASN A 306 69.49 34.45 -37.51
CA ASN A 306 70.93 34.63 -37.61
C ASN A 306 71.45 34.11 -38.96
N PHE A 307 72.41 34.80 -39.56
CA PHE A 307 73.04 34.36 -40.80
C PHE A 307 74.49 34.83 -40.84
N THR A 308 75.28 34.22 -41.71
CA THR A 308 76.68 34.61 -41.94
C THR A 308 76.96 34.77 -43.43
N CYS A 309 77.87 35.66 -43.78
CA CYS A 309 78.27 35.87 -45.16
C CYS A 309 79.63 35.24 -45.45
N SER A 310 79.68 34.41 -46.50
CA SER A 310 80.94 33.92 -47.06
C SER A 310 81.42 34.89 -48.14
N CYS A 311 82.49 35.62 -47.84
CA CYS A 311 82.99 36.69 -48.71
C CYS A 311 83.85 36.18 -49.87
N PRO A 312 83.69 36.73 -51.08
CA PRO A 312 84.61 36.47 -52.19
C PRO A 312 86.00 37.03 -51.88
N ALA A 313 87.03 36.53 -52.58
CA ALA A 313 88.39 37.03 -52.43
C ALA A 313 88.47 38.55 -52.72
N GLY A 314 89.12 39.30 -51.84
CA GLY A 314 89.18 40.76 -51.88
C GLY A 314 88.13 41.49 -51.03
N PHE A 315 87.21 40.78 -50.35
CA PHE A 315 86.24 41.40 -49.44
C PHE A 315 86.27 40.82 -48.02
N ILE A 316 85.96 41.64 -47.02
CA ILE A 316 85.90 41.31 -45.60
C ILE A 316 84.78 42.10 -44.89
N GLY A 317 84.46 41.71 -43.65
CA GLY A 317 83.33 42.25 -42.88
C GLY A 317 82.22 41.20 -42.72
N ASP A 318 81.30 41.44 -41.79
CA ASP A 318 80.22 40.49 -41.47
C ASP A 318 79.20 40.36 -42.62
N PHE A 319 79.12 41.39 -43.48
CA PHE A 319 78.27 41.41 -44.67
C PHE A 319 79.07 41.56 -45.98
N CYS A 320 80.40 41.34 -45.95
CA CYS A 320 81.30 41.53 -47.10
C CYS A 320 81.30 42.95 -47.66
N GLU A 321 81.09 43.95 -46.81
CA GLU A 321 80.93 45.35 -47.16
C GLU A 321 82.25 46.11 -47.36
N MET A 322 83.36 45.57 -46.86
CA MET A 322 84.68 46.20 -46.94
C MET A 322 85.56 45.51 -47.97
N ASP A 323 86.24 46.31 -48.78
CA ASP A 323 87.34 45.84 -49.64
C ASP A 323 88.58 45.54 -48.76
N VAL A 324 89.28 44.44 -49.05
CA VAL A 324 90.49 44.04 -48.34
C VAL A 324 91.64 44.89 -48.84
N ASN A 325 92.14 45.79 -48.00
CA ASN A 325 93.31 46.58 -48.36
C ASN A 325 94.58 45.72 -48.41
N GLU A 326 94.98 45.26 -49.61
CA GLU A 326 96.14 44.39 -49.77
C GLU A 326 97.48 45.13 -49.52
N CYS A 327 97.46 46.47 -49.56
CA CYS A 327 98.62 47.29 -49.22
C CYS A 327 98.98 47.28 -47.73
N CYS A 328 98.07 46.87 -46.83
CA CYS A 328 98.36 46.74 -45.39
C CYS A 328 99.42 45.68 -45.07
N SER A 329 99.67 44.74 -45.99
CA SER A 329 100.72 43.73 -45.85
C SER A 329 102.12 44.23 -46.26
N ASP A 330 102.24 45.52 -46.58
CA ASP A 330 103.44 46.17 -47.13
C ASP A 330 104.09 45.40 -48.29
N PRO A 331 103.33 45.04 -49.34
CA PRO A 331 103.85 44.16 -50.40
C PRO A 331 104.83 44.86 -51.36
N CYS A 332 104.85 46.20 -51.40
CA CYS A 332 105.68 46.98 -52.31
C CYS A 332 107.09 47.23 -51.77
N LEU A 333 108.11 46.75 -52.49
CA LEU A 333 109.52 46.89 -52.11
C LEU A 333 110.14 48.20 -52.63
N HIS A 334 111.24 48.63 -52.01
CA HIS A 334 112.04 49.81 -52.40
C HIS A 334 111.30 51.16 -52.35
N GLY A 335 110.35 51.33 -51.42
CA GLY A 335 109.68 52.62 -51.20
C GLY A 335 108.68 53.02 -52.30
N ALA A 336 108.21 52.07 -53.10
CA ALA A 336 107.12 52.27 -54.05
C ALA A 336 105.80 52.54 -53.30
N ILE A 337 104.95 53.40 -53.89
CA ILE A 337 103.63 53.71 -53.31
C ILE A 337 102.66 52.61 -53.72
N CYS A 338 102.07 51.93 -52.74
CA CYS A 338 101.07 50.90 -52.98
C CYS A 338 99.71 51.55 -53.25
N GLN A 339 99.09 51.20 -54.37
CA GLN A 339 97.69 51.48 -54.68
C GLN A 339 96.89 50.19 -54.53
N ASP A 340 95.88 50.26 -53.69
CA ASP A 340 94.90 49.21 -53.46
C ASP A 340 93.97 49.06 -54.67
N LEU A 341 93.66 47.82 -55.05
CA LEU A 341 92.72 47.46 -56.12
C LEU A 341 91.84 46.33 -55.63
N LEU A 342 90.71 46.11 -56.29
CA LEU A 342 89.84 44.99 -55.94
C LEU A 342 90.57 43.65 -56.11
N ASN A 343 90.79 42.93 -55.00
CA ASN A 343 91.46 41.62 -54.94
C ASN A 343 92.91 41.66 -55.46
N GLY A 344 93.64 42.74 -55.18
CA GLY A 344 95.04 42.90 -55.57
C GLY A 344 95.60 44.32 -55.39
N TYR A 345 96.88 44.52 -55.70
CA TYR A 345 97.52 45.83 -55.53
C TYR A 345 98.44 46.16 -56.71
N VAL A 346 98.69 47.46 -56.91
CA VAL A 346 99.70 47.95 -57.86
C VAL A 346 100.71 48.83 -57.13
N CYS A 347 101.99 48.51 -57.29
CA CYS A 347 103.08 49.31 -56.78
C CYS A 347 103.52 50.34 -57.83
N HIS A 348 103.42 51.63 -57.49
CA HIS A 348 103.94 52.71 -58.32
C HIS A 348 105.37 53.03 -57.92
N CYS A 349 106.32 52.60 -58.75
CA CYS A 349 107.75 52.89 -58.56
C CYS A 349 108.06 54.34 -58.95
N ARG A 350 108.81 55.06 -58.11
CA ARG A 350 109.39 56.36 -58.50
C ARG A 350 110.61 56.09 -59.38
N ALA A 351 110.68 56.80 -60.52
CA ALA A 351 111.86 56.85 -61.38
C ALA A 351 113.03 57.59 -60.70
#